data_AF-A0A3S4DWD6-F1
#
_entry.id   AF-A0A3S4DWD6-F1
#
_cell.length_a   1.000
_cell.length_b   1.000
_cell.length_c   1.000
_cell.angle_alpha   90.00
_cell.angle_beta   90.00
_cell.angle_gamma   90.00
#
_symmetry.space_group_name_H-M   'P 1'
#
loop_
_entity.id
_entity.type
_entity.pdbx_description
1 polymer ?
#
loop_
_entity_poly.entity_id
_entity_poly.type
_entity_poly.pdbx_seq_one_letter_code
_entity_poly.pdbx_strand_id
1 'polypeptide(L)'
;MAITPPPTPPNTGDPAFLEQRADAFFGWFPTFVSQFNAELPFISSKSWATYGGSANAITLTAGYVALVRGTQVRFRATAANSGAATINLDGLGARQCRTITGAVLPAGYIRTDVDTEATYDGTYWVLDRQIESGTNANGSYLRLANGYQRCLNGLLSSASGETIWAFPAAFSTSVPSQHSASILVVNAGSAHATISAMSAGDMSFSAVNSNDGTSRLSRFCRLTAEGFWY
;
A
#
# COMPACT_ATOMS: atom_id res chain seq x y z
N MET A 1 -26.32 0.21 2.06
CA MET A 1 -27.72 0.03 1.59
C MET A 1 -28.61 0.06 2.84
N ALA A 2 -29.81 0.65 2.79
CA ALA A 2 -30.66 0.71 3.99
C ALA A 2 -31.31 -0.66 4.25
N ILE A 3 -31.18 -1.17 5.49
CA ILE A 3 -31.90 -2.37 5.92
C ILE A 3 -33.39 -2.03 5.95
N THR A 4 -34.21 -2.84 5.28
CA THR A 4 -35.67 -2.68 5.26
C THR A 4 -36.21 -2.90 6.67
N PRO A 5 -36.94 -1.93 7.25
CA PRO A 5 -37.49 -2.08 8.59
C PRO A 5 -38.48 -3.26 8.64
N PRO A 6 -38.59 -3.95 9.77
CA PRO A 6 -39.53 -5.04 9.92
C PRO A 6 -40.98 -4.54 9.75
N PRO A 7 -41.88 -5.36 9.19
CA PRO A 7 -43.31 -5.06 9.19
C PRO A 7 -43.88 -5.08 10.61
N THR A 8 -45.12 -4.61 10.78
CA THR A 8 -45.79 -4.60 12.08
C THR A 8 -45.82 -6.01 12.69
N PRO A 9 -45.26 -6.23 13.90
CA PRO A 9 -45.21 -7.55 14.50
C PRO A 9 -46.62 -8.12 14.76
N PRO A 10 -46.78 -9.45 14.70
CA PRO A 10 -48.01 -10.09 15.17
C PRO A 10 -48.23 -9.76 16.66
N ASN A 11 -49.45 -9.38 17.01
CA ASN A 11 -49.85 -8.96 18.35
C ASN A 11 -51.18 -9.63 18.72
N THR A 12 -51.25 -10.22 19.92
CA THR A 12 -52.46 -10.85 20.46
C THR A 12 -53.59 -9.86 20.77
N GLY A 13 -53.29 -8.56 20.86
CA GLY A 13 -54.27 -7.49 21.01
C GLY A 13 -55.09 -7.16 19.75
N ASP A 14 -54.77 -7.79 18.61
CA ASP A 14 -55.50 -7.61 17.35
C ASP A 14 -55.53 -8.93 16.55
N PRO A 15 -56.31 -9.93 17.03
CA PRO A 15 -56.27 -11.30 16.52
C PRO A 15 -56.75 -11.43 15.07
N ALA A 16 -57.54 -10.48 14.56
CA ALA A 16 -58.05 -10.49 13.20
C ALA A 16 -56.94 -10.40 12.13
N PHE A 17 -55.78 -9.84 12.49
CA PHE A 17 -54.64 -9.66 11.57
C PHE A 17 -53.40 -10.46 11.98
N LEU A 18 -53.51 -11.35 12.97
CA LEU A 18 -52.35 -12.05 13.53
C LEU A 18 -51.63 -12.93 12.49
N GLU A 19 -52.38 -13.72 11.73
CA GLU A 19 -51.82 -14.60 10.69
C GLU A 19 -51.19 -13.80 9.56
N GLN A 20 -51.88 -12.77 9.05
CA GLN A 20 -51.35 -11.89 8.00
C GLN A 20 -50.06 -11.19 8.43
N ARG A 21 -49.98 -10.72 9.68
CA ARG A 21 -48.76 -10.09 10.24
C ARG A 21 -47.65 -11.11 10.48
N ALA A 22 -47.99 -12.33 10.90
CA ALA A 22 -47.02 -13.40 11.06
C ALA A 22 -46.39 -13.77 9.71
N ASP A 23 -47.19 -13.96 8.68
CA ASP A 23 -46.70 -14.25 7.31
C ASP A 23 -45.82 -13.13 6.78
N ALA A 24 -46.23 -11.87 6.95
CA ALA A 24 -45.42 -10.72 6.55
C ALA A 24 -44.07 -10.67 7.30
N PHE A 25 -44.07 -10.93 8.60
CA PHE A 25 -42.86 -10.95 9.42
C PHE A 25 -41.92 -12.11 9.03
N PHE A 26 -42.46 -13.31 8.81
CA PHE A 26 -41.66 -14.45 8.36
C PHE A 26 -41.11 -14.26 6.94
N GLY A 27 -41.90 -13.68 6.03
CA GLY A 27 -41.46 -13.32 4.69
C GLY A 27 -40.41 -12.21 4.64
N TRP A 28 -40.32 -11.38 5.68
CA TRP A 28 -39.30 -10.33 5.79
C TRP A 28 -37.91 -10.88 6.15
N PHE A 29 -37.80 -11.97 6.92
CA PHE A 29 -36.51 -12.50 7.39
C PHE A 29 -35.49 -12.81 6.28
N PRO A 30 -35.85 -13.49 5.16
CA PRO A 30 -34.89 -13.72 4.08
C PRO A 30 -34.32 -12.42 3.50
N THR A 31 -35.16 -11.38 3.40
CA THR A 31 -34.75 -10.05 2.94
C THR A 31 -33.80 -9.39 3.94
N PHE A 32 -34.14 -9.43 5.24
CA PHE A 32 -33.27 -8.93 6.30
C PHE A 32 -31.91 -9.63 6.31
N VAL A 33 -31.88 -10.96 6.27
CA VAL A 33 -30.64 -11.74 6.27
C VAL A 33 -29.79 -11.40 5.04
N SER A 34 -30.40 -11.29 3.87
CA SER A 34 -29.70 -10.89 2.65
C SER A 34 -29.08 -9.49 2.76
N GLN A 35 -29.86 -8.51 3.25
CA GLN A 35 -29.39 -7.13 3.42
C GLN A 35 -28.31 -7.03 4.51
N PHE A 36 -28.51 -7.69 5.65
CA PHE A 36 -27.52 -7.73 6.73
C PHE A 36 -26.20 -8.35 6.24
N ASN A 37 -26.26 -9.46 5.51
CA ASN A 37 -25.08 -10.09 4.93
C ASN A 37 -24.35 -9.21 3.90
N ALA A 38 -25.09 -8.37 3.16
CA ALA A 38 -24.50 -7.39 2.25
C ALA A 38 -23.79 -6.24 3.00
N GLU A 39 -24.25 -5.88 4.21
CA GLU A 39 -23.69 -4.81 5.02
C GLU A 39 -22.60 -5.28 6.00
N LEU A 40 -22.55 -6.58 6.36
CA LEU A 40 -21.53 -7.19 7.23
C LEU A 40 -20.09 -6.73 6.93
N PRO A 41 -19.65 -6.63 5.66
CA PRO A 41 -18.32 -6.11 5.32
C PRO A 41 -18.00 -4.68 5.79
N PHE A 42 -19.02 -3.85 5.97
CA PHE A 42 -18.88 -2.44 6.32
C PHE A 42 -19.04 -2.19 7.82
N ILE A 43 -19.79 -3.05 8.50
CA ILE A 43 -20.04 -2.95 9.95
C ILE A 43 -19.07 -3.81 10.77
N SER A 44 -18.49 -4.86 10.18
CA SER A 44 -17.42 -5.63 10.82
C SER A 44 -16.06 -4.98 10.55
N SER A 45 -15.17 -5.01 11.55
CA SER A 45 -13.77 -4.66 11.33
C SER A 45 -13.11 -5.65 10.36
N LYS A 46 -11.99 -5.23 9.76
CA LYS A 46 -11.20 -6.09 8.85
C LYS A 46 -10.94 -7.44 9.52
N SER A 47 -11.51 -8.51 8.95
CA SER A 47 -11.39 -9.83 9.55
C SER A 47 -9.97 -10.36 9.40
N TRP A 48 -9.43 -11.00 10.43
CA TRP A 48 -8.18 -11.72 10.31
C TRP A 48 -8.38 -12.95 9.42
N ALA A 49 -7.54 -13.11 8.40
CA ALA A 49 -7.58 -14.25 7.51
C ALA A 49 -6.34 -15.12 7.65
N THR A 50 -6.53 -16.43 7.76
CA THR A 50 -5.44 -17.41 7.76
C THR A 50 -4.85 -17.48 6.35
N TYR A 51 -3.53 -17.24 6.24
CA TYR A 51 -2.80 -17.28 4.98
C TYR A 51 -2.45 -18.71 4.56
N GLY A 52 -2.61 -19.01 3.28
CA GLY A 52 -2.13 -20.22 2.62
C GLY A 52 -1.79 -19.98 1.15
N GLY A 53 -1.48 -21.06 0.43
CA GLY A 53 -1.11 -20.98 -0.99
C GLY A 53 0.35 -20.56 -1.21
N SER A 54 0.62 -19.93 -2.34
CA SER A 54 1.96 -19.46 -2.73
C SER A 54 2.03 -17.93 -2.78
N ALA A 55 3.23 -17.39 -2.98
CA ALA A 55 3.51 -15.95 -3.03
C ALA A 55 2.61 -15.15 -4.00
N ASN A 56 2.21 -15.75 -5.13
CA ASN A 56 1.40 -15.09 -6.16
C ASN A 56 0.01 -15.74 -6.33
N ALA A 57 -0.25 -16.88 -5.68
CA ALA A 57 -1.55 -17.55 -5.68
C ALA A 57 -1.97 -17.78 -4.23
N ILE A 58 -2.51 -16.72 -3.62
CA ILE A 58 -2.82 -16.65 -2.20
C ILE A 58 -4.20 -17.26 -1.96
N THR A 59 -4.30 -18.11 -0.95
CA THR A 59 -5.59 -18.58 -0.41
C THR A 59 -5.77 -17.99 0.98
N LEU A 60 -6.93 -17.43 1.26
CA LEU A 60 -7.25 -16.86 2.57
C LEU A 60 -8.46 -17.57 3.16
N THR A 61 -8.44 -17.89 4.45
CA THR A 61 -9.59 -18.44 5.17
C THR A 61 -10.04 -17.46 6.25
N ALA A 62 -11.27 -16.95 6.16
CA ALA A 62 -11.86 -16.05 7.14
C ALA A 62 -13.37 -16.30 7.40
N GLY A 63 -13.96 -17.31 6.78
CA GLY A 63 -15.36 -17.71 7.01
C GLY A 63 -16.40 -16.91 6.22
N TYR A 64 -16.00 -16.23 5.15
CA TYR A 64 -16.94 -15.56 4.25
C TYR A 64 -17.70 -16.58 3.40
N VAL A 65 -19.01 -16.36 3.27
CA VAL A 65 -19.89 -17.20 2.44
C VAL A 65 -20.19 -16.59 1.07
N ALA A 66 -19.83 -15.33 0.87
CA ALA A 66 -19.97 -14.60 -0.38
C ALA A 66 -18.92 -13.48 -0.49
N LEU A 67 -18.48 -13.20 -1.71
CA LEU A 67 -17.53 -12.13 -1.99
C LEU A 67 -18.30 -10.89 -2.47
N VAL A 68 -18.58 -9.98 -1.54
CA VAL A 68 -19.35 -8.76 -1.79
C VAL A 68 -18.39 -7.57 -1.85
N ARG A 69 -18.68 -6.59 -2.70
CA ARG A 69 -17.91 -5.33 -2.73
C ARG A 69 -17.83 -4.73 -1.32
N GLY A 70 -16.63 -4.36 -0.91
CA GLY A 70 -16.34 -3.86 0.43
C GLY A 70 -15.83 -4.92 1.40
N THR A 71 -15.85 -6.22 1.06
CA THR A 71 -15.20 -7.26 1.89
C THR A 71 -13.77 -6.87 2.20
N GLN A 72 -13.42 -6.80 3.50
CA GLN A 72 -12.09 -6.46 3.95
C GLN A 72 -11.48 -7.58 4.80
N VAL A 73 -10.25 -7.95 4.48
CA VAL A 73 -9.47 -8.93 5.24
C VAL A 73 -8.07 -8.38 5.53
N ARG A 74 -7.50 -8.81 6.65
CA ARG A 74 -6.10 -8.56 7.02
C ARG A 74 -5.40 -9.89 7.20
N PHE A 75 -4.19 -10.01 6.66
CA PHE A 75 -3.40 -11.23 6.74
C PHE A 75 -1.90 -10.95 6.84
N ARG A 76 -1.16 -11.92 7.38
CA ARG A 76 0.30 -11.98 7.35
C ARG A 76 0.74 -12.98 6.29
N ALA A 77 1.46 -12.52 5.26
CA ALA A 77 1.97 -13.42 4.23
C ALA A 77 3.17 -14.23 4.71
N THR A 78 3.31 -15.48 4.25
CA THR A 78 4.50 -16.29 4.52
C THR A 78 5.58 -16.16 3.44
N ALA A 79 5.25 -15.56 2.29
CA ALA A 79 6.17 -15.27 1.21
C ALA A 79 5.85 -13.92 0.57
N ALA A 80 6.89 -13.18 0.18
CA ALA A 80 6.72 -11.95 -0.59
C ALA A 80 6.34 -12.28 -2.04
N ASN A 81 5.45 -11.49 -2.63
CA ASN A 81 5.04 -11.69 -4.02
C ASN A 81 6.20 -11.37 -4.97
N SER A 82 6.37 -12.16 -6.03
CA SER A 82 7.38 -11.92 -7.06
C SER A 82 6.82 -11.24 -8.31
N GLY A 83 5.52 -10.93 -8.31
CA GLY A 83 4.83 -10.23 -9.40
C GLY A 83 3.33 -10.13 -9.12
N ALA A 84 2.53 -10.15 -10.18
CA ALA A 84 1.07 -10.13 -10.07
C ALA A 84 0.57 -11.30 -9.19
N ALA A 85 -0.28 -10.99 -8.21
CA ALA A 85 -0.85 -11.97 -7.30
C ALA A 85 -2.37 -12.04 -7.38
N THR A 86 -2.94 -13.18 -6.99
CA THR A 86 -4.39 -13.37 -6.82
C THR A 86 -4.71 -13.80 -5.40
N ILE A 87 -5.88 -13.42 -4.89
CA ILE A 87 -6.44 -13.93 -3.63
C ILE A 87 -7.70 -14.73 -3.93
N ASN A 88 -7.77 -15.95 -3.40
CA ASN A 88 -8.98 -16.77 -3.30
C ASN A 88 -9.40 -16.83 -1.83
N LEU A 89 -10.41 -16.03 -1.45
CA LEU A 89 -10.95 -15.98 -0.10
C LEU A 89 -12.02 -17.06 0.07
N ASP A 90 -11.83 -17.95 1.03
CA ASP A 90 -12.78 -19.01 1.42
C ASP A 90 -13.27 -19.87 0.24
N GLY A 91 -12.47 -20.00 -0.83
CA GLY A 91 -12.84 -20.74 -2.03
C GLY A 91 -13.87 -20.05 -2.93
N LEU A 92 -14.20 -18.77 -2.69
CA LEU A 92 -15.20 -17.99 -3.41
C LEU A 92 -14.77 -17.56 -4.83
N GLY A 93 -13.55 -17.92 -5.22
CA GLY A 93 -12.97 -17.68 -6.54
C GLY A 93 -11.79 -16.72 -6.49
N ALA A 94 -10.72 -17.06 -7.20
CA ALA A 94 -9.54 -16.22 -7.27
C ALA A 94 -9.83 -14.90 -8.01
N ARG A 95 -9.36 -13.79 -7.43
CA ARG A 95 -9.42 -12.45 -8.04
C ARG A 95 -8.04 -11.81 -8.01
N GLN A 96 -7.74 -11.01 -9.04
CA GLN A 96 -6.45 -10.32 -9.14
C GLN A 96 -6.31 -9.25 -8.06
N CYS A 97 -5.08 -9.05 -7.61
CA CYS A 97 -4.72 -8.00 -6.67
C CYS A 97 -4.16 -6.78 -7.40
N ARG A 98 -4.48 -5.60 -6.88
CA ARG A 98 -4.06 -4.29 -7.36
C ARG A 98 -3.49 -3.47 -6.21
N THR A 99 -2.60 -2.54 -6.53
CA THR A 99 -2.14 -1.51 -5.58
C THR A 99 -3.28 -0.55 -5.27
N ILE A 100 -3.10 0.31 -4.26
CA ILE A 100 -4.05 1.39 -3.96
C ILE A 100 -4.24 2.39 -5.11
N THR A 101 -3.33 2.40 -6.09
CA THR A 101 -3.40 3.23 -7.30
C THR A 101 -4.04 2.49 -8.50
N GLY A 102 -4.45 1.24 -8.33
CA GLY A 102 -5.06 0.41 -9.38
C GLY A 102 -4.06 -0.30 -10.30
N ALA A 103 -2.76 -0.15 -10.07
CA ALA A 103 -1.73 -0.85 -10.83
C ALA A 103 -1.71 -2.36 -10.51
N VAL A 104 -1.19 -3.17 -11.43
CA VAL A 104 -0.87 -4.58 -11.12
C VAL A 104 0.14 -4.60 -9.98
N LEU A 105 0.00 -5.54 -9.04
CA LEU A 105 0.95 -5.64 -7.93
C LEU A 105 2.39 -5.83 -8.42
N PRO A 106 3.31 -4.95 -8.00
CA PRO A 106 4.73 -5.11 -8.27
C PRO A 106 5.34 -6.14 -7.32
N ALA A 107 6.48 -6.70 -7.70
CA ALA A 107 7.22 -7.61 -6.82
C ALA A 107 7.57 -6.92 -5.48
N GLY A 108 7.43 -7.65 -4.38
CA GLY A 108 7.74 -7.14 -3.03
C GLY A 108 6.68 -6.20 -2.43
N TYR A 109 5.52 -6.02 -3.07
CA TYR A 109 4.43 -5.24 -2.48
C TYR A 109 3.87 -5.89 -1.22
N ILE A 110 3.61 -7.20 -1.29
CA ILE A 110 3.21 -8.02 -0.16
C ILE A 110 4.48 -8.42 0.59
N ARG A 111 4.49 -8.12 1.89
CA ARG A 111 5.62 -8.35 2.79
C ARG A 111 5.28 -9.43 3.81
N THR A 112 6.32 -10.09 4.32
CA THR A 112 6.19 -11.16 5.33
C THR A 112 6.29 -10.66 6.76
N ASP A 113 6.85 -9.47 6.96
CA ASP A 113 7.15 -8.90 8.27
C ASP A 113 6.10 -7.89 8.76
N VAL A 114 5.09 -7.58 7.93
CA VAL A 114 3.96 -6.71 8.26
C VAL A 114 2.66 -7.29 7.72
N ASP A 115 1.53 -6.87 8.30
CA ASP A 115 0.23 -7.26 7.77
C ASP A 115 -0.08 -6.50 6.48
N THR A 116 -0.77 -7.20 5.58
CA THR A 116 -1.36 -6.63 4.38
C THR A 116 -2.88 -6.56 4.59
N GLU A 117 -3.46 -5.45 4.18
CA GLU A 117 -4.92 -5.25 4.23
C GLU A 117 -5.46 -5.29 2.81
N ALA A 118 -6.45 -6.13 2.56
CA ALA A 118 -7.07 -6.29 1.26
C ALA A 118 -8.55 -5.92 1.32
N THR A 119 -8.99 -5.05 0.41
CA THR A 119 -10.39 -4.67 0.25
C THR A 119 -10.87 -5.07 -1.14
N TYR A 120 -11.97 -5.81 -1.23
CA TYR A 120 -12.56 -6.17 -2.52
C TYR A 120 -13.38 -5.01 -3.09
N ASP A 121 -13.06 -4.53 -4.29
CA ASP A 121 -13.74 -3.38 -4.91
C ASP A 121 -14.97 -3.77 -5.76
N GLY A 122 -15.25 -5.08 -5.88
CA GLY A 122 -16.28 -5.64 -6.77
C GLY A 122 -15.70 -6.39 -7.97
N THR A 123 -14.43 -6.18 -8.31
CA THR A 123 -13.70 -6.84 -9.41
C THR A 123 -12.33 -7.35 -8.98
N TYR A 124 -11.59 -6.53 -8.23
CA TYR A 124 -10.22 -6.75 -7.79
C TYR A 124 -10.09 -6.64 -6.28
N TRP A 125 -9.02 -7.23 -5.75
CA TRP A 125 -8.53 -6.94 -4.41
C TRP A 125 -7.62 -5.73 -4.45
N VAL A 126 -7.98 -4.65 -3.77
CA VAL A 126 -7.12 -3.49 -3.57
C VAL A 126 -6.32 -3.69 -2.29
N LEU A 127 -5.00 -3.79 -2.42
CA LEU A 127 -4.10 -4.06 -1.31
C LEU A 127 -3.45 -2.77 -0.81
N ASP A 128 -3.58 -2.55 0.50
CA ASP A 128 -2.84 -1.55 1.24
C ASP A 128 -1.75 -2.22 2.08
N ARG A 129 -0.70 -1.48 2.37
CA ARG A 129 0.46 -1.96 3.11
C ARG A 129 0.95 -0.91 4.08
N GLN A 130 1.52 -1.37 5.18
CA GLN A 130 2.22 -0.49 6.10
C GLN A 130 3.40 0.19 5.40
N ILE A 131 3.67 1.43 5.84
CA ILE A 131 4.84 2.19 5.44
C ILE A 131 6.09 1.36 5.75
N GLU A 132 6.99 1.26 4.78
CA GLU A 132 8.30 0.63 4.98
C GLU A 132 9.34 1.71 5.19
N SER A 133 10.23 1.49 6.15
CA SER A 133 11.40 2.33 6.35
C SER A 133 12.57 1.47 6.78
N GLY A 134 13.77 1.89 6.41
CA GLY A 134 14.99 1.23 6.83
C GLY A 134 16.19 2.14 6.73
N THR A 135 17.30 1.69 7.32
CA THR A 135 18.58 2.39 7.31
C THR A 135 19.69 1.38 7.03
N ASN A 136 20.66 1.77 6.20
CA ASN A 136 21.91 1.05 5.99
C ASN A 136 23.07 2.06 5.88
N ALA A 137 24.27 1.58 5.51
CA ALA A 137 25.45 2.44 5.37
C ALA A 137 25.26 3.57 4.32
N ASN A 138 24.30 3.41 3.41
CA ASN A 138 24.00 4.33 2.33
C ASN A 138 22.92 5.37 2.69
N GLY A 139 22.43 5.37 3.94
CA GLY A 139 21.42 6.31 4.43
C GLY A 139 20.12 5.63 4.84
N SER A 140 19.04 6.39 4.89
CA SER A 140 17.70 5.91 5.24
C SER A 140 16.72 6.03 4.09
N TYR A 141 15.67 5.20 4.10
CA TYR A 141 14.60 5.25 3.12
C TYR A 141 13.22 5.11 3.76
N LEU A 142 12.22 5.58 3.02
CA LEU A 142 10.80 5.44 3.26
C LEU A 142 10.13 4.96 1.96
N ARG A 143 9.23 3.98 2.04
CA ARG A 143 8.35 3.56 0.94
C ARG A 143 6.90 3.54 1.38
N LEU A 144 6.05 4.15 0.56
CA LEU A 144 4.61 4.23 0.76
C LEU A 144 3.87 3.22 -0.13
N ALA A 145 2.64 2.88 0.27
CA ALA A 145 1.78 1.97 -0.47
C ALA A 145 1.47 2.46 -1.89
N ASN A 146 1.40 3.77 -2.13
CA ASN A 146 1.18 4.36 -3.46
C ASN A 146 2.39 4.27 -4.39
N GLY A 147 3.49 3.66 -3.95
CA GLY A 147 4.72 3.52 -4.73
C GLY A 147 5.74 4.62 -4.48
N TYR A 148 5.41 5.69 -3.78
CA TYR A 148 6.36 6.75 -3.50
C TYR A 148 7.49 6.25 -2.59
N GLN A 149 8.72 6.62 -2.93
CA GLN A 149 9.94 6.36 -2.17
C GLN A 149 10.70 7.67 -1.93
N ARG A 150 11.24 7.80 -0.72
CA ARG A 150 12.20 8.88 -0.37
C ARG A 150 13.43 8.26 0.27
N CYS A 151 14.60 8.67 -0.19
CA CYS A 151 15.90 8.32 0.37
C CYS A 151 16.59 9.58 0.92
N LEU A 152 17.32 9.41 2.01
CA LEU A 152 18.01 10.48 2.74
C LEU A 152 19.41 10.03 3.13
N ASN A 153 20.40 10.93 3.01
CA ASN A 153 21.73 10.70 3.55
C ASN A 153 22.45 12.01 3.86
N GLY A 154 23.53 11.93 4.65
CA GLY A 154 24.47 13.02 4.89
C GLY A 154 25.88 12.57 4.54
N LEU A 155 26.47 13.14 3.49
CA LEU A 155 27.80 12.75 3.01
C LEU A 155 28.69 13.98 2.80
N LEU A 156 30.00 13.78 2.95
CA LEU A 156 31.00 14.76 2.53
C LEU A 156 31.17 14.69 1.01
N SER A 157 31.05 15.84 0.34
CA SER A 157 31.59 15.98 -1.01
C SER A 157 33.12 15.92 -0.99
N SER A 158 33.73 15.64 -2.14
CA SER A 158 35.19 15.64 -2.29
C SER A 158 35.69 16.92 -2.98
N ALA A 159 36.89 17.36 -2.61
CA ALA A 159 37.61 18.44 -3.29
C ALA A 159 38.39 17.97 -4.52
N SER A 160 38.60 16.66 -4.67
CA SER A 160 39.43 16.06 -5.73
C SER A 160 38.61 15.30 -6.79
N GLY A 161 37.32 15.09 -6.57
CA GLY A 161 36.50 14.19 -7.39
C GLY A 161 35.01 14.34 -7.11
N GLU A 162 34.19 13.66 -7.90
CA GLU A 162 32.76 13.54 -7.63
C GLU A 162 32.56 12.51 -6.53
N THR A 163 31.59 12.77 -5.66
CA THR A 163 31.16 11.80 -4.66
C THR A 163 29.94 11.07 -5.21
N ILE A 164 29.98 9.73 -5.14
CA ILE A 164 28.83 8.90 -5.49
C ILE A 164 28.05 8.60 -4.21
N TRP A 165 26.76 8.91 -4.22
CA TRP A 165 25.82 8.41 -3.23
C TRP A 165 25.04 7.25 -3.84
N ALA A 166 25.40 6.03 -3.44
CA ALA A 166 24.52 4.88 -3.65
C ALA A 166 23.28 5.04 -2.78
N PHE A 167 22.08 4.88 -3.33
CA PHE A 167 20.86 4.99 -2.56
C PHE A 167 20.71 3.79 -1.60
N PRO A 168 20.11 3.99 -0.42
CA PRO A 168 19.83 2.91 0.52
C PRO A 168 18.77 1.94 -0.01
N ALA A 169 17.96 2.36 -0.98
CA ALA A 169 17.00 1.55 -1.73
C ALA A 169 16.89 2.07 -3.17
N ALA A 170 16.86 1.18 -4.16
CA ALA A 170 16.73 1.57 -5.57
C ALA A 170 15.30 2.06 -5.89
N PHE A 171 15.19 3.00 -6.83
CA PHE A 171 13.94 3.44 -7.45
C PHE A 171 13.55 2.53 -8.63
N SER A 172 12.29 2.59 -9.04
CA SER A 172 11.81 1.93 -10.24
C SER A 172 12.28 2.66 -11.49
N THR A 173 12.55 1.87 -12.53
CA THR A 173 12.84 2.37 -13.88
C THR A 173 11.60 2.39 -14.76
N SER A 174 10.43 1.98 -14.24
CA SER A 174 9.16 2.02 -14.96
C SER A 174 8.71 3.46 -15.19
N VAL A 175 8.02 3.70 -16.31
CA VAL A 175 7.58 5.04 -16.73
C VAL A 175 6.30 5.43 -15.97
N PRO A 176 6.17 6.69 -15.49
CA PRO A 176 7.13 7.79 -15.61
C PRO A 176 8.23 7.70 -14.56
N SER A 177 9.46 7.43 -15.02
CA SER A 177 10.67 7.27 -14.20
C SER A 177 11.21 8.64 -13.78
N GLN A 178 10.39 9.42 -13.09
CA GLN A 178 10.79 10.70 -12.51
C GLN A 178 11.20 10.45 -11.06
N HIS A 179 12.44 10.00 -10.87
CA HIS A 179 13.10 10.24 -9.61
C HIS A 179 13.87 11.56 -9.69
N SER A 180 13.82 12.32 -8.62
CA SER A 180 14.47 13.62 -8.48
C SER A 180 15.35 13.59 -7.24
N ALA A 181 16.44 14.34 -7.26
CA ALA A 181 17.23 14.54 -6.06
C ALA A 181 17.53 16.01 -5.83
N SER A 182 17.76 16.34 -4.58
CA SER A 182 18.17 17.66 -4.13
C SER A 182 19.31 17.53 -3.13
N ILE A 183 20.12 18.58 -3.08
CA ILE A 183 21.31 18.65 -2.24
C ILE A 183 21.29 19.96 -1.50
N LEU A 184 21.46 19.89 -0.17
CA LEU A 184 21.67 21.05 0.68
C LEU A 184 23.08 20.99 1.26
N VAL A 185 23.92 21.96 0.92
CA VAL A 185 25.26 22.13 1.52
C VAL A 185 25.10 22.77 2.90
N VAL A 186 25.61 22.13 3.96
CA VAL A 186 25.29 22.50 5.36
C VAL A 186 26.44 23.23 6.07
N ASN A 187 27.15 24.14 5.41
CA ASN A 187 28.28 24.86 6.02
C ASN A 187 28.30 26.36 5.65
N ALA A 188 28.92 27.18 6.51
CA ALA A 188 29.15 28.59 6.22
C ALA A 188 30.22 28.75 5.12
N GLY A 189 29.87 29.44 4.03
CA GLY A 189 30.74 29.74 2.89
C GLY A 189 30.00 29.73 1.56
N SER A 190 30.52 30.45 0.56
CA SER A 190 29.95 30.51 -0.79
C SER A 190 30.11 29.17 -1.51
N ALA A 191 29.12 28.28 -1.41
CA ALA A 191 29.10 27.01 -2.12
C ALA A 191 27.71 26.69 -2.67
N HIS A 192 27.67 26.02 -3.80
CA HIS A 192 26.47 25.38 -4.34
C HIS A 192 26.75 23.92 -4.65
N ALA A 193 25.69 23.11 -4.74
CA ALA A 193 25.81 21.70 -5.08
C ALA A 193 25.36 21.45 -6.52
N THR A 194 26.00 20.49 -7.16
CA THR A 194 25.65 20.04 -8.51
C THR A 194 25.44 18.54 -8.50
N ILE A 195 24.41 18.08 -9.21
CA ILE A 195 24.21 16.67 -9.53
C ILE A 195 24.71 16.48 -10.96
N SER A 196 25.71 15.62 -11.15
CA SER A 196 26.34 15.36 -12.45
C SER A 196 25.73 14.16 -13.17
N ALA A 197 25.23 13.17 -12.42
CA ALA A 197 24.56 11.99 -12.95
C ALA A 197 23.57 11.44 -11.92
N MET A 198 22.53 10.77 -12.41
CA MET A 198 21.54 10.09 -11.58
C MET A 198 21.06 8.82 -12.28
N SER A 199 20.92 7.76 -11.50
CA SER A 199 20.34 6.48 -11.91
C SER A 199 19.31 6.04 -10.87
N ALA A 200 18.65 4.90 -11.12
CA ALA A 200 17.72 4.31 -10.16
C ALA A 200 18.41 3.88 -8.85
N GLY A 201 19.72 3.64 -8.85
CA GLY A 201 20.45 3.11 -7.70
C GLY A 201 21.40 4.11 -7.03
N ASP A 202 21.72 5.22 -7.70
CA ASP A 202 22.73 6.15 -7.23
C ASP A 202 22.59 7.55 -7.84
N MET A 203 23.33 8.50 -7.27
CA MET A 203 23.61 9.79 -7.89
C MET A 203 25.06 10.20 -7.66
N SER A 204 25.62 10.94 -8.62
CA SER A 204 26.92 11.59 -8.49
C SER A 204 26.74 13.07 -8.21
N PHE A 205 27.48 13.58 -7.22
CA PHE A 205 27.38 14.98 -6.82
C PHE A 205 28.70 15.62 -6.42
N SER A 206 28.71 16.94 -6.38
CA SER A 206 29.82 17.77 -5.89
C SER A 206 29.29 19.02 -5.21
N ALA A 207 30.03 19.55 -4.23
CA ALA A 207 29.89 20.92 -3.79
C ALA A 207 30.99 21.74 -4.45
N VAL A 208 30.64 22.87 -5.05
CA VAL A 208 31.56 23.75 -5.77
C VAL A 208 31.52 25.15 -5.17
N ASN A 209 32.66 25.84 -5.22
CA ASN A 209 32.79 27.20 -4.74
C ASN A 209 31.95 28.15 -5.62
N SER A 210 31.02 28.90 -5.02
CA SER A 210 30.14 29.78 -5.79
C SER A 210 30.86 31.02 -6.35
N ASN A 211 32.07 31.32 -5.88
CA ASN A 211 32.84 32.47 -6.38
C ASN A 211 33.52 32.18 -7.73
N ASP A 212 33.94 30.93 -7.97
CA ASP A 212 34.65 30.53 -9.20
C ASP A 212 33.87 29.50 -10.04
N GLY A 213 32.77 28.97 -9.51
CA GLY A 213 31.87 28.03 -10.17
C GLY A 213 32.46 26.66 -10.52
N THR A 214 33.73 26.39 -10.17
CA THR A 214 34.49 25.27 -10.74
C THR A 214 35.31 24.52 -9.70
N SER A 215 35.81 25.19 -8.67
CA SER A 215 36.59 24.54 -7.62
C SER A 215 35.72 23.65 -6.77
N ARG A 216 36.00 22.34 -6.77
CA ARG A 216 35.33 21.37 -5.90
C ARG A 216 35.76 21.57 -4.44
N LEU A 217 34.81 21.44 -3.54
CA LEU A 217 34.99 21.63 -2.12
C LEU A 217 34.62 20.36 -1.38
N SER A 218 35.37 20.06 -0.32
CA SER A 218 34.91 19.09 0.67
C SER A 218 33.94 19.75 1.64
N ARG A 219 32.65 19.42 1.54
CA ARG A 219 31.58 20.00 2.34
C ARG A 219 30.57 18.94 2.72
N PHE A 220 30.05 19.04 3.94
CA PHE A 220 28.96 18.18 4.37
C PHE A 220 27.68 18.58 3.63
N CYS A 221 27.05 17.61 2.99
CA CYS A 221 25.87 17.77 2.17
C CYS A 221 24.75 16.87 2.69
N ARG A 222 23.57 17.43 2.88
CA ARG A 222 22.33 16.66 3.07
C ARG A 222 21.75 16.35 1.71
N LEU A 223 21.50 15.07 1.47
CA LEU A 223 21.05 14.53 0.21
C LEU A 223 19.62 14.02 0.39
N THR A 224 18.74 14.33 -0.55
CA THR A 224 17.38 13.79 -0.61
C THR A 224 17.11 13.33 -2.03
N ALA A 225 16.67 12.08 -2.19
CA ALA A 225 16.19 11.56 -3.46
C ALA A 225 14.75 11.07 -3.29
N GLU A 226 13.90 11.34 -4.26
CA GLU A 226 12.47 11.03 -4.25
C GLU A 226 12.07 10.42 -5.59
N GLY A 227 11.10 9.52 -5.59
CA GLY A 227 10.66 8.84 -6.80
C GLY A 227 9.66 7.73 -6.48
N PHE A 228 9.58 6.74 -7.36
CA PHE A 228 8.74 5.56 -7.14
C PHE A 228 9.61 4.30 -6.97
N TRP A 229 9.16 3.33 -6.18
CA TRP A 229 9.85 2.04 -6.00
C TRP A 229 9.27 0.91 -6.85
N TYR A 230 8.13 1.16 -7.52
CA TYR A 230 7.55 0.29 -8.54
C TYR A 230 6.98 1.09 -9.71
#